data_AF-A0ABD0MMK5-F1
#
_entry.id   AF-A0ABD0MMK5-F1
#
_cell.length_a   1.000
_cell.length_b   1.000
_cell.length_c   1.000
_cell.angle_alpha   90.00
_cell.angle_beta   90.00
_cell.angle_gamma   90.00
#
_symmetry.space_group_name_H-M   'P 1'
#
loop_
_entity.id
_entity.type
_entity.pdbx_description
1 polymer ?
#
loop_
_entity_poly.entity_id
_entity_poly.type
_entity_poly.pdbx_seq_one_letter_code
_entity_poly.pdbx_strand_id
1 'polypeptide(L)'
;MEGEISNLTILEAIQSMEKNFNEQLLELREQSKQSNCVIASLAKAVQYNADEVKDCKEKISDLEKCNECLCKENKELKERIREQERYKMRWCLKIKGLTEEKDESIRLNVIQLFNKIAPDMEERQLEEAIDIVHRVGRKDDNRKRHIVVLFVQRHVKEELWWRCKDSPVCREKGIRLAEMFAAGRQGGKKATVAAD
;
A
#
# COMPACT_ATOMS: atom_id res chain seq x y z
N MET A 1 -44.48 -15.25 -90.91
CA MET A 1 -43.44 -16.22 -91.33
C MET A 1 -42.49 -16.35 -90.16
N GLU A 2 -42.67 -17.43 -89.39
CA GLU A 2 -41.74 -17.84 -88.35
C GLU A 2 -40.43 -18.22 -89.04
N GLY A 3 -39.34 -17.56 -88.68
CA GLY A 3 -38.03 -17.86 -89.24
C GLY A 3 -37.60 -19.25 -88.79
N GLU A 4 -37.35 -20.16 -89.73
CA GLU A 4 -36.81 -21.49 -89.44
C GLU A 4 -35.43 -21.34 -88.78
N ILE A 5 -35.35 -21.70 -87.50
CA ILE A 5 -34.08 -21.76 -86.78
C ILE A 5 -33.31 -22.96 -87.30
N SER A 6 -32.14 -22.71 -87.90
CA SER A 6 -31.29 -23.76 -88.44
C SER A 6 -30.70 -24.63 -87.32
N ASN A 7 -30.61 -25.94 -87.55
CA ASN A 7 -29.90 -26.88 -86.67
C ASN A 7 -28.46 -26.44 -86.38
N LEU A 8 -27.84 -25.69 -87.31
CA LEU A 8 -26.51 -25.08 -87.12
C LEU A 8 -26.52 -24.07 -85.96
N THR A 9 -27.52 -23.20 -85.89
CA THR A 9 -27.68 -22.19 -84.83
C THR A 9 -27.91 -22.84 -83.46
N ILE A 10 -28.64 -23.97 -83.43
CA ILE A 10 -28.84 -24.76 -82.20
C ILE A 10 -27.51 -25.38 -81.74
N LEU A 11 -26.73 -25.93 -82.66
CA LEU A 11 -25.46 -26.58 -82.37
C LEU A 11 -24.41 -25.57 -81.88
N GLU A 12 -24.34 -24.38 -82.49
CA GLU A 12 -23.51 -23.26 -82.04
C GLU A 12 -23.89 -22.80 -80.63
N ALA A 13 -25.18 -22.71 -80.32
CA ALA A 13 -25.65 -22.37 -78.97
C ALA A 13 -25.25 -23.44 -77.94
N ILE A 14 -25.36 -24.73 -78.28
CA ILE A 14 -24.94 -25.84 -77.41
C ILE A 14 -23.44 -25.77 -77.15
N GLN A 15 -22.62 -25.59 -78.18
CA GLN A 15 -21.17 -25.46 -78.03
C GLN A 15 -20.77 -24.23 -77.19
N SER A 16 -21.47 -23.11 -77.38
CA SER A 16 -21.26 -21.92 -76.56
C SER A 16 -21.62 -22.14 -75.09
N MET A 17 -22.72 -22.85 -74.81
CA MET A 17 -23.12 -23.21 -73.45
C MET A 17 -22.14 -24.19 -72.81
N GLU A 18 -21.69 -25.20 -73.55
CA GLU A 18 -20.70 -26.17 -73.08
C GLU A 18 -19.38 -25.49 -72.71
N LYS A 19 -18.90 -24.56 -73.56
CA LYS A 19 -17.70 -23.76 -73.28
C LYS A 19 -17.86 -22.93 -72.00
N ASN A 20 -18.96 -22.18 -71.88
CA ASN A 20 -19.24 -21.36 -70.69
C ASN A 20 -19.36 -22.22 -69.42
N PHE A 21 -20.02 -23.37 -69.52
CA PHE A 21 -20.14 -24.31 -68.39
C PHE A 21 -18.77 -24.85 -67.94
N ASN A 22 -17.90 -25.23 -68.89
CA ASN A 22 -16.56 -25.69 -68.59
C ASN A 22 -15.68 -24.59 -67.97
N GLU A 23 -15.80 -23.35 -68.43
CA GLU A 23 -15.11 -22.18 -67.83
C GLU A 23 -15.57 -21.95 -66.39
N GLN A 24 -16.89 -21.93 -66.12
CA GLN A 24 -17.44 -21.80 -64.77
C GLN A 24 -17.01 -22.94 -63.84
N LEU A 25 -16.98 -24.18 -64.36
CA LEU A 25 -16.56 -25.35 -63.59
C LEU A 25 -15.07 -25.27 -63.21
N LEU A 26 -14.24 -24.70 -64.08
CA LEU A 26 -12.82 -24.48 -63.83
C LEU A 26 -12.58 -23.38 -62.80
N GLU A 27 -13.31 -22.25 -62.90
CA GLU A 27 -13.29 -21.17 -61.90
C GLU A 27 -13.74 -21.65 -60.53
N LEU A 28 -14.85 -22.40 -60.46
CA LEU A 28 -15.37 -22.95 -59.21
C LEU A 28 -14.37 -23.92 -58.57
N ARG A 29 -13.69 -24.74 -59.38
CA ARG A 29 -12.63 -25.62 -58.88
C ARG A 29 -11.46 -24.83 -58.29
N GLU A 30 -11.07 -23.73 -58.92
CA GLU A 30 -9.97 -22.90 -58.43
C GLU A 30 -10.35 -22.13 -57.16
N GLN A 31 -11.55 -21.56 -57.10
CA GLN A 31 -12.10 -20.96 -55.88
C GLN A 31 -12.19 -21.97 -54.73
N SER A 32 -12.57 -23.22 -55.02
CA SER A 32 -12.64 -24.30 -54.02
C SER A 32 -11.25 -24.63 -53.46
N LYS A 33 -10.22 -24.71 -54.31
CA LYS A 33 -8.83 -24.90 -53.84
C LYS A 33 -8.37 -23.73 -52.99
N GLN A 34 -8.60 -22.50 -53.43
CA GLN A 34 -8.21 -21.30 -52.68
C GLN A 34 -8.90 -21.26 -51.31
N SER A 35 -10.19 -21.58 -51.26
CA SER A 35 -10.95 -21.69 -50.01
C SER A 35 -10.34 -22.74 -49.07
N ASN A 36 -9.98 -23.91 -49.59
CA ASN A 36 -9.32 -24.96 -48.79
C ASN A 36 -7.97 -24.50 -48.22
N CYS A 37 -7.16 -23.78 -49.01
CA CYS A 37 -5.90 -23.21 -48.54
C CYS A 37 -6.11 -22.20 -47.41
N VAL A 38 -7.09 -21.30 -47.56
CA VAL A 38 -7.42 -20.30 -46.53
C VAL A 38 -7.92 -21.00 -45.26
N ILE A 39 -8.81 -21.98 -45.37
CA ILE A 39 -9.32 -22.77 -44.23
C ILE A 39 -8.15 -23.44 -43.48
N ALA A 40 -7.21 -24.05 -44.19
CA ALA A 40 -6.04 -24.68 -43.57
C ALA A 40 -5.14 -23.66 -42.86
N SER A 41 -4.95 -22.48 -43.43
CA SER A 41 -4.18 -21.40 -42.80
C SER A 41 -4.87 -20.84 -41.55
N LEU A 42 -6.19 -20.67 -41.61
CA LEU A 42 -7.01 -20.23 -40.48
C LEU A 42 -6.99 -21.26 -39.36
N ALA A 43 -7.08 -22.56 -39.67
CA ALA A 43 -6.99 -23.62 -38.68
C ALA A 43 -5.65 -23.57 -37.91
N LYS A 44 -4.53 -23.31 -38.60
CA LYS A 44 -3.21 -23.14 -37.95
C LYS A 44 -3.17 -21.89 -37.06
N ALA A 45 -3.70 -20.76 -37.53
CA ALA A 45 -3.74 -19.52 -36.74
C ALA A 45 -4.61 -19.67 -35.49
N VAL A 46 -5.75 -20.37 -35.60
CA VAL A 46 -6.64 -20.66 -34.46
C VAL A 46 -5.94 -21.56 -33.44
N GLN A 47 -5.24 -22.60 -33.90
CA GLN A 47 -4.47 -23.47 -33.00
C GLN A 47 -3.38 -22.71 -32.25
N TYR A 48 -2.59 -21.90 -32.97
CA TYR A 48 -1.56 -21.06 -32.36
C TYR A 48 -2.14 -20.11 -31.31
N ASN A 49 -3.24 -19.41 -31.63
CA ASN A 49 -3.89 -18.51 -30.68
C ASN A 49 -4.45 -19.27 -29.46
N ALA A 50 -4.94 -20.50 -29.63
CA ALA A 50 -5.41 -21.31 -28.52
C ALA A 50 -4.27 -21.68 -27.57
N ASP A 51 -3.09 -22.00 -28.11
CA ASP A 51 -1.89 -22.31 -27.33
C ASP A 51 -1.36 -21.06 -26.60
N GLU A 52 -1.31 -19.91 -27.26
CA GLU A 52 -0.93 -18.63 -26.63
C GLU A 52 -1.91 -18.21 -25.51
N VAL A 53 -3.22 -18.39 -25.73
CA VAL A 53 -4.23 -18.11 -24.70
C VAL A 53 -4.08 -19.03 -23.51
N LYS A 54 -3.68 -20.29 -23.73
CA LYS A 54 -3.41 -21.24 -22.64
C LYS A 54 -2.19 -20.80 -21.83
N ASP A 55 -1.07 -20.47 -22.47
CA ASP A 55 0.14 -19.97 -21.81
C ASP A 55 -0.15 -18.66 -21.02
N CYS A 56 -0.93 -17.75 -21.60
CA CYS A 56 -1.37 -16.54 -20.90
C CYS A 56 -2.16 -16.87 -19.62
N LYS A 57 -3.09 -17.83 -19.67
CA LYS A 57 -3.87 -18.25 -18.51
C LYS A 57 -2.99 -18.87 -17.42
N GLU A 58 -1.99 -19.66 -17.80
CA GLU A 58 -1.04 -20.25 -16.85
C GLU A 58 -0.22 -19.15 -16.14
N LYS A 59 0.34 -18.20 -16.91
CA LYS A 59 1.07 -17.04 -16.36
C LYS A 59 0.21 -16.19 -15.44
N ILE A 60 -1.06 -15.94 -15.79
CA ILE A 60 -2.00 -15.20 -14.94
C ILE A 60 -2.23 -15.93 -13.62
N SER A 61 -2.49 -17.24 -13.66
CA SER A 61 -2.71 -18.03 -12.44
C SER A 61 -1.50 -18.03 -11.52
N ASP A 62 -0.29 -18.10 -12.07
CA ASP A 62 0.93 -18.07 -11.27
C ASP A 62 1.20 -16.68 -10.69
N LEU A 63 0.94 -15.62 -11.45
CA LEU A 63 1.00 -14.24 -10.94
C LEU A 63 0.00 -13.99 -9.82
N GLU A 64 -1.23 -14.51 -9.93
CA GLU A 64 -2.24 -14.42 -8.89
C GLU A 64 -1.75 -15.06 -7.57
N LYS A 65 -1.21 -16.29 -7.64
CA LYS A 65 -0.64 -16.98 -6.48
C LYS A 65 0.53 -16.20 -5.88
N CYS A 66 1.46 -15.71 -6.70
CA CYS A 66 2.58 -14.90 -6.22
C CYS A 66 2.09 -13.62 -5.53
N ASN A 67 1.08 -12.95 -6.09
CA ASN A 67 0.52 -11.74 -5.51
C ASN A 67 -0.18 -12.01 -4.17
N GLU A 68 -0.89 -13.13 -4.04
CA GLU A 68 -1.47 -13.57 -2.76
C GLU A 68 -0.39 -13.80 -1.70
N CYS A 69 0.69 -14.50 -2.04
CA CYS A 69 1.84 -14.71 -1.17
C CYS A 69 2.46 -13.38 -0.71
N LEU A 70 2.75 -12.48 -1.65
CA LEU A 70 3.31 -11.16 -1.35
C LEU A 70 2.38 -10.32 -0.48
N CYS A 71 1.07 -10.37 -0.72
CA CYS A 71 0.08 -9.67 0.10
C CYS A 71 0.06 -10.20 1.54
N LYS A 72 0.22 -11.52 1.73
CA LYS A 72 0.31 -12.13 3.05
C LYS A 72 1.59 -11.70 3.77
N GLU A 73 2.75 -11.82 3.13
CA GLU A 73 4.03 -11.39 3.69
C GLU A 73 4.04 -9.90 4.05
N ASN A 74 3.46 -9.05 3.20
CA ASN A 74 3.37 -7.63 3.45
C ASN A 74 2.53 -7.31 4.71
N LYS A 75 1.42 -8.05 4.91
CA LYS A 75 0.60 -7.93 6.13
C LYS A 75 1.40 -8.35 7.36
N GLU A 76 2.11 -9.48 7.30
CA GLU A 76 2.94 -9.98 8.41
C GLU A 76 4.08 -9.02 8.76
N LEU A 77 4.78 -8.49 7.75
CA LEU A 77 5.86 -7.51 7.95
C LEU A 77 5.33 -6.21 8.56
N LYS A 78 4.18 -5.70 8.09
CA LYS A 78 3.54 -4.52 8.69
C LYS A 78 3.20 -4.75 10.15
N GLU A 79 2.71 -5.94 10.51
CA GLU A 79 2.38 -6.25 11.91
C GLU A 79 3.63 -6.37 12.78
N ARG A 80 4.69 -7.02 12.27
CA ARG A 80 6.00 -7.08 12.96
C ARG A 80 6.57 -5.68 13.22
N ILE A 81 6.51 -4.79 12.22
CA ILE A 81 6.96 -3.40 12.37
C ILE A 81 6.14 -2.68 13.44
N ARG A 82 4.80 -2.79 13.40
CA ARG A 82 3.93 -2.17 14.40
C ARG A 82 4.23 -2.65 15.81
N GLU A 83 4.49 -3.94 15.99
CA GLU A 83 4.81 -4.48 17.30
C GLU A 83 6.19 -4.01 17.79
N GLN A 84 7.18 -3.95 16.90
CA GLN A 84 8.49 -3.38 17.22
C GLN A 84 8.39 -1.90 17.60
N GLU A 85 7.62 -1.10 16.85
CA GLU A 85 7.35 0.29 17.19
C GLU A 85 6.65 0.39 18.54
N ARG A 86 5.59 -0.40 18.77
CA ARG A 86 4.87 -0.42 20.05
C ARG A 86 5.82 -0.76 21.20
N TYR A 87 6.71 -1.73 21.02
CA TYR A 87 7.68 -2.13 22.02
C TYR A 87 8.66 -0.98 22.33
N LYS A 88 9.23 -0.35 21.30
CA LYS A 88 10.11 0.83 21.46
C LYS A 88 9.41 1.98 22.19
N MET A 89 8.14 2.25 21.86
CA MET A 89 7.38 3.34 22.48
C MET A 89 7.13 3.15 24.00
N ARG A 90 7.29 1.94 24.55
CA ARG A 90 7.16 1.70 26.00
C ARG A 90 8.22 2.43 26.82
N TRP A 91 9.36 2.76 26.22
CA TRP A 91 10.43 3.55 26.83
C TRP A 91 10.29 5.05 26.58
N CYS A 92 9.22 5.49 25.91
CA CYS A 92 9.04 6.89 25.55
C CYS A 92 7.94 7.55 26.39
N LEU A 93 8.20 8.78 26.83
CA LEU A 93 7.17 9.70 27.30
C LEU A 93 7.05 10.90 26.36
N LYS A 94 5.83 11.40 26.26
CA LYS A 94 5.51 12.60 25.51
C LYS A 94 5.12 13.72 26.46
N ILE A 95 5.89 14.81 26.46
CA ILE A 95 5.61 16.01 27.26
C ILE A 95 4.90 17.03 26.36
N LYS A 96 3.76 17.54 26.82
CA LYS A 96 2.96 18.57 26.15
C LYS A 96 2.93 19.83 27.00
N GLY A 97 2.94 21.00 26.37
CA GLY A 97 2.73 22.29 27.06
C GLY A 97 3.99 22.97 27.57
N LEU A 98 5.17 22.32 27.50
CA LEU A 98 6.44 22.95 27.85
C LEU A 98 6.72 24.11 26.88
N THR A 99 7.02 25.30 27.43
CA THR A 99 7.35 26.51 26.68
C THR A 99 8.54 26.29 25.76
N GLU A 100 8.54 26.91 24.58
CA GLU A 100 9.64 26.87 23.63
C GLU A 100 10.42 28.18 23.72
N GLU A 101 11.71 28.08 24.00
CA GLU A 101 12.62 29.22 24.02
C GLU A 101 13.57 29.14 22.81
N LYS A 102 14.08 30.30 22.39
CA LYS A 102 15.12 30.34 21.35
C LYS A 102 16.41 29.78 21.94
N ASP A 103 17.03 28.85 21.22
CA ASP A 103 18.27 28.18 21.63
C ASP A 103 18.14 27.40 22.97
N GLU A 104 16.96 26.80 23.21
CA GLU A 104 16.72 26.00 24.42
C GLU A 104 17.57 24.72 24.47
N SER A 105 18.10 24.42 25.66
CA SER A 105 18.60 23.07 25.95
C SER A 105 17.45 22.18 26.40
N ILE A 106 16.79 21.53 25.43
CA ILE A 106 15.60 20.70 25.67
C ILE A 106 15.89 19.64 26.76
N ARG A 107 17.06 19.01 26.71
CA ARG A 107 17.48 17.98 27.66
C ARG A 107 17.55 18.54 29.09
N LEU A 108 18.22 19.67 29.29
CA LEU A 108 18.33 20.32 30.60
C LEU A 108 16.94 20.73 31.13
N ASN A 109 16.09 21.31 30.27
CA ASN A 109 14.74 21.70 30.64
C ASN A 109 13.89 20.51 31.11
N VAL A 110 14.05 19.34 30.48
CA VAL A 110 13.38 18.10 30.87
C VAL A 110 13.93 17.54 32.18
N ILE A 111 15.26 17.51 32.37
CA ILE A 111 15.87 17.05 33.62
C ILE A 111 15.43 17.94 34.79
N GLN A 112 15.49 19.27 34.63
CA GLN A 112 15.03 20.21 35.65
C GLN A 112 13.54 20.07 35.96
N LEU A 113 12.71 19.76 34.95
CA LEU A 113 11.30 19.46 35.17
C LEU A 113 11.13 18.20 36.03
N PHE A 114 11.85 17.12 35.71
CA PHE A 114 11.77 15.87 36.48
C PHE A 114 12.34 16.00 37.89
N ASN A 115 13.45 16.70 38.08
CA ASN A 115 13.99 17.05 39.40
C ASN A 115 12.95 17.79 40.27
N LYS A 116 12.16 18.70 39.67
CA LYS A 116 11.09 19.40 40.40
C LYS A 116 9.92 18.49 40.76
N ILE A 117 9.66 17.44 39.98
CA ILE A 117 8.55 16.51 40.20
C ILE A 117 8.95 15.40 41.19
N ALA A 118 10.21 14.98 41.16
CA ALA A 118 10.77 13.92 42.01
C ALA A 118 12.10 14.40 42.61
N PRO A 119 12.07 15.33 43.58
CA PRO A 119 13.28 15.94 44.15
C PRO A 119 14.13 14.97 44.99
N ASP A 120 13.56 13.85 45.39
CA ASP A 120 14.21 12.72 46.06
C ASP A 120 15.00 11.81 45.11
N MET A 121 14.80 11.93 43.79
CA MET A 121 15.64 11.24 42.82
C MET A 121 16.91 12.04 42.58
N GLU A 122 18.06 11.34 42.54
CA GLU A 122 19.33 12.00 42.25
C GLU A 122 19.35 12.53 40.81
N GLU A 123 19.83 13.77 40.62
CA GLU A 123 19.92 14.39 39.30
C GLU A 123 20.75 13.54 38.33
N ARG A 124 21.84 12.94 38.81
CA ARG A 124 22.68 12.02 38.04
C ARG A 124 21.92 10.79 37.54
N GLN A 125 21.01 10.25 38.36
CA GLN A 125 20.16 9.12 37.96
C GLN A 125 19.25 9.51 36.80
N LEU A 126 18.70 10.73 36.81
CA LEU A 126 17.86 11.23 35.73
C LEU A 126 18.66 11.49 34.45
N GLU A 127 19.87 12.03 34.58
CA GLU A 127 20.79 12.21 33.45
C GLU A 127 21.15 10.89 32.79
N GLU A 128 21.48 9.85 33.55
CA GLU A 128 21.83 8.54 33.01
C GLU A 128 20.61 7.77 32.46
N ALA A 129 19.42 8.00 33.02
CA ALA A 129 18.20 7.33 32.58
C ALA A 129 17.59 7.92 31.30
N ILE A 130 17.84 9.20 31.00
CA ILE A 130 17.31 9.87 29.80
C ILE A 130 18.32 9.74 28.66
N ASP A 131 17.92 9.11 27.56
CA ASP A 131 18.77 8.92 26.38
C ASP A 131 18.59 10.08 25.39
N ILE A 132 17.46 10.11 24.70
CA ILE A 132 17.18 11.06 23.62
C ILE A 132 16.02 11.97 24.02
N VAL A 133 16.18 13.27 23.78
CA VAL A 133 15.14 14.28 24.00
C VAL A 133 15.04 15.18 22.78
N HIS A 134 13.85 15.29 22.18
CA HIS A 134 13.64 16.18 21.04
C HIS A 134 12.20 16.68 20.93
N ARG A 135 12.04 17.85 20.32
CA ARG A 135 10.73 18.41 19.93
C ARG A 135 10.22 17.70 18.68
N VAL A 136 8.92 17.42 18.64
CA VAL A 136 8.25 16.74 17.53
C VAL A 136 7.26 17.69 16.85
N GLY A 137 7.39 17.81 15.53
CA GLY A 137 6.50 18.59 14.68
C GLY A 137 7.16 19.86 14.13
N ARG A 138 6.45 20.52 13.21
CA ARG A 138 6.85 21.82 12.67
C ARG A 138 6.68 22.90 13.74
N LYS A 139 7.60 23.86 13.78
CA LYS A 139 7.50 25.02 14.64
C LYS A 139 6.37 25.90 14.13
N ASP A 140 5.47 26.28 15.03
CA ASP A 140 4.28 27.09 14.76
C ASP A 140 4.11 28.04 15.95
N ASP A 141 3.94 29.33 15.67
CA ASP A 141 3.85 30.37 16.70
C ASP A 141 2.60 30.19 17.58
N ASN A 142 1.55 29.56 17.05
CA ASN A 142 0.32 29.29 17.79
C ASN A 142 0.34 28.02 18.63
N ARG A 143 1.41 27.19 18.55
CA ARG A 143 1.43 25.90 19.24
C ARG A 143 2.82 25.47 19.70
N LYS A 144 2.91 25.25 21.02
CA LYS A 144 4.02 24.53 21.65
C LYS A 144 4.09 23.08 21.14
N ARG A 145 5.20 22.72 20.50
CA ARG A 145 5.52 21.36 20.07
C ARG A 145 5.70 20.46 21.27
N HIS A 146 5.31 19.20 21.08
CA HIS A 146 5.50 18.18 22.10
C HIS A 146 6.98 17.78 22.14
N ILE A 147 7.46 17.38 23.31
CA ILE A 147 8.77 16.76 23.45
C ILE A 147 8.57 15.25 23.58
N VAL A 148 9.40 14.48 22.91
CA VAL A 148 9.54 13.05 23.14
C VAL A 148 10.83 12.81 23.91
N VAL A 149 10.70 12.08 25.01
CA VAL A 149 11.79 11.65 25.88
C VAL A 149 11.89 10.14 25.76
N LEU A 150 13.03 9.64 25.28
CA LEU A 150 13.39 8.23 25.32
C LEU A 150 14.21 7.97 26.58
N PHE A 151 13.83 6.92 27.30
CA PHE A 151 14.55 6.47 28.48
C PHE A 151 15.37 5.22 28.14
N VAL A 152 16.54 5.06 28.77
CA VAL A 152 17.30 3.80 28.78
C VAL A 152 16.64 2.81 29.74
N GLN A 153 16.20 3.32 30.90
CA GLN A 153 15.69 2.51 31.99
C GLN A 153 14.16 2.65 32.12
N ARG A 154 13.45 1.56 31.84
CA ARG A 154 11.97 1.57 31.83
C ARG A 154 11.37 1.85 33.21
N HIS A 155 11.96 1.33 34.28
CA HIS A 155 11.45 1.53 35.64
C HIS A 155 11.50 3.01 36.05
N VAL A 156 12.57 3.73 35.69
CA VAL A 156 12.69 5.18 35.91
C VAL A 156 11.60 5.95 35.16
N LYS A 157 11.34 5.60 33.89
CA LYS A 157 10.23 6.16 33.11
C LYS A 157 8.87 5.92 33.76
N GLU A 158 8.64 4.72 34.28
CA GLU A 158 7.37 4.35 34.94
C GLU A 158 7.18 5.12 36.24
N GLU A 159 8.23 5.24 37.06
CA GLU A 159 8.21 6.03 38.30
C GLU A 159 7.89 7.50 38.03
N LEU A 160 8.62 8.13 37.10
CA LEU A 160 8.37 9.51 36.69
C LEU A 160 6.96 9.68 36.12
N TRP A 161 6.48 8.72 35.32
CA TRP A 161 5.12 8.76 34.77
C TRP A 161 4.06 8.77 35.87
N TRP A 162 4.21 7.92 36.89
CA TRP A 162 3.28 7.88 38.02
C TRP A 162 3.29 9.17 38.81
N ARG A 163 4.47 9.69 39.17
CA ARG A 163 4.61 10.95 39.91
C ARG A 163 4.07 12.16 39.14
N CYS A 164 4.21 12.14 37.82
CA CYS A 164 3.74 13.22 36.96
C CYS A 164 2.22 13.35 36.87
N LYS A 165 1.43 12.29 37.16
CA LYS A 165 -0.03 12.32 36.99
C LYS A 165 -0.71 13.35 37.89
N ASP A 166 -0.29 13.43 39.13
CA ASP A 166 -0.92 14.28 40.15
C ASP A 166 0.00 15.42 40.64
N SER A 167 1.15 15.59 40.00
CA SER A 167 2.14 16.59 40.38
C SER A 167 1.57 18.03 40.28
N PRO A 168 1.63 18.83 41.36
CA PRO A 168 1.30 20.25 41.33
C PRO A 168 2.12 21.02 40.29
N VAL A 169 3.41 20.66 40.14
CA VAL A 169 4.34 21.27 39.19
C VAL A 169 3.82 21.18 37.75
N CYS A 170 3.26 20.02 37.37
CA CYS A 170 2.66 19.83 36.05
C CYS A 170 1.43 20.73 35.85
N ARG A 171 0.56 20.82 36.87
CA ARG A 171 -0.67 21.64 36.81
C ARG A 171 -0.36 23.13 36.71
N GLU A 172 0.52 23.63 37.58
CA GLU A 172 0.93 25.04 37.62
C GLU A 172 1.59 25.49 36.32
N LYS A 173 2.43 24.63 35.72
CA LYS A 173 3.10 24.92 34.44
C LYS A 173 2.24 24.63 33.21
N GLY A 174 1.02 24.09 33.37
CA GLY A 174 0.17 23.66 32.26
C GLY A 174 0.77 22.53 31.42
N ILE A 175 1.63 21.71 32.02
CA ILE A 175 2.31 20.59 31.37
C ILE A 175 1.48 19.32 31.53
N ARG A 176 1.41 18.51 30.47
CA ARG A 176 0.81 17.18 30.51
C ARG A 176 1.76 16.16 29.93
N LEU A 177 1.96 15.06 30.65
CA LEU A 177 2.65 13.90 30.12
C LEU A 177 1.64 12.94 29.49
N ALA A 178 2.10 12.18 28.51
CA ALA A 178 1.36 11.08 27.92
C ALA A 178 2.31 9.96 27.57
N GLU A 179 1.83 8.73 27.65
CA GLU A 179 2.51 7.60 27.03
C GLU A 179 2.53 7.77 25.51
N MET A 180 3.61 7.31 24.90
CA MET A 180 3.75 7.30 23.45
C MET A 180 3.10 6.03 22.89
N PHE A 181 2.32 6.16 21.83
CA PHE A 181 1.71 5.04 21.12
C PHE A 181 2.16 5.10 19.66
N ALA A 182 2.37 3.92 19.05
CA ALA A 182 2.63 3.81 17.62
C ALA A 182 1.47 4.43 16.82
N ALA A 183 1.78 5.02 15.66
CA ALA A 183 0.80 5.65 14.80
C ALA A 183 -0.27 4.62 14.37
N GLY A 184 -1.54 4.91 14.67
CA GLY A 184 -2.67 3.97 14.46
C GLY A 184 -3.61 3.85 15.66
N ARG A 185 -3.19 4.26 16.87
CA ARG A 185 -4.09 4.50 18.02
C ARG A 185 -4.20 6.00 18.31
N GLN A 186 -5.16 6.68 17.68
CA GLN A 186 -5.76 7.86 18.32
C GLN A 186 -6.81 7.37 19.33
N GLY A 187 -6.36 6.72 20.39
CA GLY A 187 -7.21 6.22 21.47
C GLY A 187 -6.66 6.71 22.80
N GLY A 188 -6.58 8.03 22.98
CA GLY A 188 -6.24 8.61 24.26
C GLY A 188 -7.35 8.29 25.25
N LYS A 189 -7.13 7.36 26.17
CA LYS A 189 -7.87 7.35 27.43
C LYS A 189 -7.58 8.70 28.09
N LYS A 190 -8.53 9.63 27.98
CA LYS A 190 -8.57 10.81 28.83
C LYS A 190 -8.80 10.27 30.24
N ALA A 191 -7.84 10.47 31.14
CA ALA A 191 -8.16 10.45 32.56
C ALA A 191 -8.98 11.72 32.82
N THR A 192 -10.29 11.62 32.70
CA THR A 192 -11.22 12.59 33.29
C THR A 192 -11.39 12.18 34.74
N VAL A 193 -10.82 12.97 35.63
CA VAL A 193 -11.15 12.95 37.05
C VAL A 193 -12.59 13.43 37.15
N ALA A 194 -13.46 12.61 37.75
CA ALA A 194 -14.81 13.02 38.12
C ALA A 194 -14.70 14.18 39.11
N ALA A 195 -15.36 15.28 38.81
CA ALA A 195 -15.62 16.33 39.79
C ALA A 195 -16.83 15.89 40.61
N ASP A 196 -16.71 16.08 41.93
CA ASP A 196 -17.77 15.85 42.93
C ASP A 196 -19.06 16.63 42.63
#